data_AF-A0A8D8HE25-F1
#
_entry.id   AF-A0A8D8HE25-F1
#
_cell.length_a   1.000
_cell.length_b   1.000
_cell.length_c   1.000
_cell.angle_alpha   90.00
_cell.angle_beta   90.00
_cell.angle_gamma   90.00
#
_symmetry.space_group_name_H-M   'P 1'
#
loop_
_entity.id
_entity.type
_entity.pdbx_description
1 polymer ?
#
loop_
_entity_poly.entity_id
_entity_poly.type
_entity_poly.pdbx_seq_one_letter_code
_entity_poly.pdbx_strand_id
1 'polypeptide(L)'
;MFTKTCADLLQQEARLPSIITFCKDLDHAIGHSGVSVGLITEFCGPPGSGKTQMCLQLCVNANLPKELGGLGGKSLYLDTNFGFSPDRLRGEYLEDFHKRITLTTQSFVRNCNSMCSALPKNSPY
;
A
#
# COMPACT_ATOMS: atom_id res chain seq x y z
N MET A 1 5.37 34.26 13.43
CA MET A 1 4.78 34.76 12.17
C MET A 1 4.32 33.54 11.39
N PHE A 2 3.02 33.35 11.17
CA PHE A 2 2.52 32.26 10.33
C PHE A 2 2.78 32.62 8.87
N THR A 3 3.66 31.87 8.20
CA THR A 3 4.10 32.14 6.81
C THR A 3 3.27 31.43 5.75
N LYS A 4 2.30 30.60 6.17
CA LYS A 4 1.41 29.85 5.29
C LYS A 4 -0.04 30.23 5.57
N THR A 5 -0.80 30.42 4.51
CA THR A 5 -2.25 30.61 4.58
C THR A 5 -2.95 29.26 4.79
N CYS A 6 -4.22 29.27 5.21
CA CYS A 6 -5.02 28.04 5.28
C CYS A 6 -5.16 27.35 3.91
N ALA A 7 -5.20 28.13 2.83
CA ALA A 7 -5.25 27.60 1.47
C ALA A 7 -3.95 26.85 1.11
N ASP A 8 -2.79 27.36 1.54
CA ASP A 8 -1.50 26.69 1.32
C ASP A 8 -1.43 25.36 2.10
N LEU A 9 -1.97 25.33 3.32
CA LEU A 9 -2.04 24.11 4.13
C LEU A 9 -2.96 23.07 3.47
N LEU A 10 -4.15 23.47 3.01
CA LEU A 10 -5.07 22.57 2.30
C LEU A 10 -4.48 22.00 1.01
N GLN A 11 -3.78 22.82 0.22
CA GLN A 11 -3.09 22.36 -0.98
C GLN A 11 -1.94 21.40 -0.66
N GLN A 12 -1.27 21.60 0.48
CA GLN A 12 -0.21 20.71 0.93
C GLN A 12 -0.77 19.35 1.36
N GLU A 13 -1.89 19.32 2.09
CA GLU A 13 -2.58 18.09 2.49
C GLU A 13 -3.01 17.26 1.28
N ALA A 14 -3.54 17.90 0.23
CA ALA A 14 -3.94 17.23 -1.01
C ALA A 14 -2.77 16.57 -1.79
N ARG A 15 -1.52 16.90 -1.46
CA ARG A 15 -0.31 16.31 -2.07
C ARG A 15 0.27 15.17 -1.24
N LEU A 16 -0.26 14.91 -0.05
CA LEU A 16 0.22 13.83 0.79
C LEU A 16 -0.11 12.47 0.14
N PRO A 17 0.80 11.49 0.23
CA PRO A 17 0.54 10.17 -0.31
C PRO A 17 -0.54 9.46 0.51
N SER A 18 -1.08 8.39 -0.06
CA SER A 18 -2.05 7.50 0.61
C SER A 18 -1.49 6.09 0.72
N ILE A 19 -1.93 5.35 1.72
CA ILE A 19 -1.70 3.91 1.85
C ILE A 19 -2.87 3.21 1.16
N ILE A 20 -2.62 2.54 0.04
CA ILE A 20 -3.65 1.79 -0.68
C ILE A 20 -4.12 0.59 0.15
N THR A 21 -5.40 0.24 0.05
CA THR A 21 -5.98 -0.95 0.69
C THR A 21 -5.85 -2.19 -0.18
N PHE A 22 -5.54 -2.01 -1.47
CA PHE A 22 -5.60 -3.02 -2.54
C PHE A 22 -7.01 -3.53 -2.85
N CYS A 23 -8.04 -2.88 -2.33
CA CYS A 23 -9.41 -3.01 -2.78
C CYS A 23 -9.76 -1.73 -3.55
N LYS A 24 -9.82 -1.81 -4.89
CA LYS A 24 -10.06 -0.63 -5.74
C LYS A 24 -11.34 0.11 -5.37
N ASP A 25 -12.40 -0.63 -5.07
CA ASP A 25 -13.69 -0.05 -4.70
C ASP A 25 -13.62 0.68 -3.36
N LEU A 26 -12.86 0.13 -2.40
CA LEU A 26 -12.65 0.77 -1.10
C LEU A 26 -11.73 1.99 -1.23
N ASP A 27 -10.63 1.88 -1.97
CA ASP A 27 -9.71 2.98 -2.24
C ASP A 27 -10.45 4.15 -2.91
N HIS A 28 -11.38 3.83 -3.82
CA HIS A 28 -12.26 4.82 -4.43
C HIS A 28 -13.19 5.47 -3.41
N ALA A 29 -13.81 4.68 -2.54
CA ALA A 29 -14.78 5.16 -1.56
C ALA A 29 -14.18 6.07 -0.46
N ILE A 30 -12.91 5.84 -0.06
CA ILE A 30 -12.29 6.57 1.07
C ILE A 30 -11.44 7.77 0.66
N GLY A 31 -11.22 8.01 -0.64
CA GLY A 31 -10.44 9.17 -1.10
C GLY A 31 -9.75 9.00 -2.46
N HIS A 32 -10.28 8.14 -3.34
CA HIS A 32 -9.72 7.77 -4.66
C HIS A 32 -8.40 7.00 -4.65
N SER A 33 -7.56 7.15 -3.63
CA SER A 33 -6.19 6.59 -3.57
C SER A 33 -5.86 5.83 -2.28
N GLY A 34 -6.86 5.54 -1.44
CA GLY A 34 -6.67 4.81 -0.18
C GLY A 34 -6.64 5.73 1.05
N VAL A 35 -5.98 5.27 2.12
CA VAL A 35 -5.94 5.96 3.42
C VAL A 35 -4.90 7.08 3.42
N SER A 36 -5.33 8.34 3.52
CA SER A 36 -4.45 9.52 3.46
C SER A 36 -3.45 9.61 4.61
N VAL A 37 -2.19 9.88 4.30
CA VAL A 37 -1.17 10.22 5.30
C VAL A 37 -1.41 11.62 5.85
N GLY A 38 -1.09 11.83 7.13
CA GLY A 38 -1.25 13.13 7.80
C GLY A 38 -2.64 13.35 8.39
N LEU A 39 -3.58 12.44 8.14
CA LEU A 39 -4.93 12.47 8.67
C LEU A 39 -5.21 11.23 9.54
N ILE A 40 -6.20 11.35 10.44
CA ILE A 40 -6.70 10.23 11.22
C ILE A 40 -7.89 9.62 10.47
N THR A 41 -7.83 8.32 10.20
CA THR A 41 -8.94 7.57 9.58
C THR A 41 -9.49 6.55 10.57
N GLU A 42 -10.80 6.59 10.81
CA GLU A 42 -11.48 5.68 11.73
C GLU A 42 -12.30 4.64 10.95
N PHE A 43 -12.09 3.35 11.24
CA PHE A 43 -12.91 2.26 10.71
C PHE A 43 -13.94 1.83 11.76
N CYS A 44 -15.21 2.15 11.54
CA CYS A 44 -16.32 1.85 12.47
C CYS A 44 -17.18 0.67 11.99
N GLY A 45 -17.76 -0.08 12.94
CA GLY A 45 -18.69 -1.16 12.62
C GLY A 45 -18.79 -2.25 13.70
N PRO A 46 -19.73 -3.21 13.58
CA PRO A 46 -19.94 -4.27 14.56
C PRO A 46 -18.77 -5.28 14.61
N PRO A 47 -18.65 -6.10 15.68
CA PRO A 47 -17.67 -7.20 15.72
C PRO A 47 -17.75 -8.08 14.47
N GLY A 48 -16.60 -8.51 13.94
CA GLY A 48 -16.53 -9.31 12.72
C GLY A 48 -16.62 -8.53 11.40
N SER A 49 -16.84 -7.21 11.42
CA SER A 49 -16.92 -6.37 10.20
C SER A 49 -15.59 -6.13 9.47
N GLY A 50 -14.51 -6.81 9.84
CA GLY A 50 -13.19 -6.69 9.18
C GLY A 50 -12.28 -5.55 9.65
N LYS A 51 -12.65 -4.73 10.65
CA LYS A 51 -11.82 -3.59 11.14
C LYS A 51 -10.38 -3.98 11.49
N THR A 52 -10.22 -4.99 12.35
CA THR A 52 -8.89 -5.49 12.77
C THR A 52 -8.08 -6.00 11.58
N GLN A 53 -8.74 -6.69 10.65
CA GLN A 53 -8.11 -7.20 9.43
C GLN A 53 -7.60 -6.04 8.56
N MET A 54 -8.41 -4.99 8.39
CA MET A 54 -8.04 -3.79 7.67
C MET A 54 -6.83 -3.10 8.31
N CYS A 55 -6.81 -2.93 9.63
CA CYS A 55 -5.68 -2.34 10.34
C CYS A 55 -4.37 -3.15 10.15
N LEU A 56 -4.46 -4.48 10.18
CA LEU A 56 -3.31 -5.36 9.92
C LEU A 56 -2.83 -5.27 8.45
N GLN A 57 -3.77 -5.26 7.50
CA GLN A 57 -3.46 -5.10 6.07
C GLN A 57 -2.75 -3.76 5.81
N LEU A 58 -3.27 -2.67 6.36
CA LEU A 58 -2.67 -1.34 6.21
C LEU A 58 -1.27 -1.26 6.84
N CYS A 59 -1.02 -1.98 7.94
CA CYS A 59 0.34 -2.11 8.46
C CYS A 59 1.27 -2.73 7.43
N VAL A 60 0.90 -3.86 6.82
CA VAL A 60 1.74 -4.48 5.79
C VAL A 60 1.90 -3.57 4.56
N ASN A 61 0.81 -2.95 4.10
CA ASN A 61 0.83 -2.09 2.92
C ASN A 61 1.72 -0.85 3.10
N ALA A 62 1.72 -0.25 4.30
CA ALA A 62 2.59 0.89 4.59
C ALA A 62 4.10 0.53 4.53
N ASN A 63 4.45 -0.73 4.85
CA ASN A 63 5.82 -1.24 4.82
C ASN A 63 6.27 -1.71 3.43
N LEU A 64 5.35 -1.93 2.49
CA LEU A 64 5.70 -2.29 1.11
C LEU A 64 6.57 -1.18 0.46
N PRO A 65 7.54 -1.54 -0.39
CA PRO A 65 8.21 -0.60 -1.27
C PRO A 65 7.22 0.17 -2.14
N LYS A 66 7.63 1.37 -2.60
CA LYS A 66 6.79 2.22 -3.46
C LYS A 66 6.47 1.56 -4.79
N GLU A 67 7.38 0.74 -5.30
CA GLU A 67 7.24 -0.04 -6.53
C GLU A 67 6.12 -1.08 -6.43
N LEU A 68 5.76 -1.48 -5.20
CA LEU A 68 4.66 -2.40 -4.91
C LEU A 68 3.42 -1.68 -4.37
N GLY A 69 3.37 -0.34 -4.45
CA GLY A 69 2.24 0.47 -4.01
C GLY A 69 2.22 0.82 -2.52
N GLY A 70 3.28 0.54 -1.77
CA GLY A 70 3.43 1.00 -0.40
C GLY A 70 4.19 2.33 -0.28
N LEU A 71 4.62 2.67 0.94
CA LEU A 71 5.37 3.89 1.23
C LEU A 71 6.81 3.65 1.71
N GLY A 72 7.23 2.39 1.83
CA GLY A 72 8.53 2.00 2.38
C GLY A 72 8.69 2.38 3.85
N GLY A 73 7.58 2.52 4.58
CA GLY A 73 7.54 2.98 5.96
C GLY A 73 7.70 1.86 6.98
N LYS A 74 7.40 2.19 8.24
CA LYS A 74 7.25 1.24 9.34
C LYS A 74 5.90 1.46 10.02
N SER A 75 5.36 0.42 10.66
CA SER A 75 4.06 0.50 11.34
C SER A 75 4.17 0.18 12.83
N LEU A 76 3.36 0.89 13.62
CA LEU A 76 3.13 0.61 15.04
C LEU A 76 1.67 0.19 15.20
N TYR A 77 1.45 -1.05 15.64
CA TYR A 77 0.11 -1.56 15.92
C TYR A 77 -0.12 -1.58 17.43
N LEU A 78 -1.06 -0.76 17.91
CA LEU A 78 -1.47 -0.73 19.31
C LEU A 78 -2.74 -1.56 19.48
N ASP A 79 -2.63 -2.65 20.22
CA ASP A 79 -3.76 -3.55 20.50
C ASP A 79 -4.27 -3.34 21.92
N THR A 80 -5.56 -3.02 22.05
CA THR A 80 -6.22 -2.79 23.34
C THR A 80 -6.99 -4.00 23.85
N ASN A 81 -7.19 -5.03 23.02
CA ASN A 81 -8.01 -6.20 23.36
C ASN A 81 -7.20 -7.51 23.40
N PHE A 82 -5.88 -7.45 23.30
CA PHE A 82 -4.97 -8.62 23.28
C PHE A 82 -5.35 -9.65 22.19
N GLY A 83 -5.96 -9.20 21.09
CA GLY A 83 -6.37 -10.03 19.97
C GLY A 83 -5.34 -10.13 18.83
N PHE A 84 -4.19 -9.44 18.97
CA PHE A 84 -3.12 -9.50 17.98
C PHE A 84 -2.48 -10.89 17.94
N SER A 85 -2.38 -11.45 16.72
CA SER A 85 -1.73 -12.73 16.46
C SER A 85 -0.64 -12.54 15.39
N PRO A 86 0.65 -12.69 15.75
CA PRO A 86 1.75 -12.67 14.79
C PRO A 86 1.59 -13.71 13.68
N ASP A 87 0.94 -14.84 13.97
CA ASP A 87 0.71 -15.90 12.99
C ASP A 87 -0.25 -15.47 11.90
N ARG A 88 -1.27 -14.65 12.22
CA ARG A 88 -2.12 -14.05 11.18
C ARG A 88 -1.29 -13.18 10.24
N LEU A 89 -0.40 -12.34 10.79
CA LEU A 89 0.48 -11.47 10.02
C LEU A 89 1.42 -12.28 9.10
N ARG A 90 1.99 -13.38 9.62
CA ARG A 90 2.92 -14.26 8.88
C ARG A 90 2.24 -15.14 7.84
N GLY A 91 1.08 -15.70 8.15
CA GLY A 91 0.38 -16.60 7.25
C GLY A 91 -0.35 -15.85 6.13
N GLU A 92 -1.31 -15.00 6.48
CA GLU A 92 -2.21 -14.42 5.49
C GLU A 92 -1.56 -13.25 4.73
N TYR A 93 -0.82 -12.38 5.43
CA TYR A 93 -0.37 -11.11 4.84
C TYR A 93 1.04 -11.18 4.26
N LEU A 94 1.96 -11.93 4.87
CA LEU A 94 3.32 -12.11 4.34
C LEU A 94 3.36 -13.04 3.12
N GLU A 95 2.46 -14.02 3.02
CA GLU A 95 2.26 -14.77 1.78
C GLU A 95 1.75 -13.87 0.65
N ASP A 96 0.82 -12.95 0.96
CA ASP A 96 0.33 -11.96 0.01
C ASP A 96 1.46 -11.01 -0.45
N PHE A 97 2.33 -10.60 0.48
CA PHE A 97 3.56 -9.86 0.20
C PHE A 97 4.49 -10.65 -0.74
N HIS A 98 4.74 -11.93 -0.47
CA HIS A 98 5.60 -12.79 -1.29
C HIS A 98 5.04 -13.02 -2.70
N LYS A 99 3.73 -13.26 -2.82
CA LYS A 99 3.04 -13.40 -4.11
C LYS A 99 3.16 -12.11 -4.92
N ARG A 100 2.98 -10.95 -4.30
CA ARG A 100 3.06 -9.65 -4.98
C ARG A 100 4.47 -9.31 -5.44
N ILE A 101 5.49 -9.60 -4.64
CA ILE A 101 6.88 -9.53 -5.08
C ILE A 101 7.05 -10.44 -6.30
N THR A 102 6.69 -11.72 -6.18
CA THR A 102 6.89 -12.72 -7.24
C THR A 102 6.21 -12.33 -8.55
N LEU A 103 4.96 -11.85 -8.50
CA LEU A 103 4.22 -11.40 -9.68
C LEU A 103 4.87 -10.17 -10.32
N THR A 104 5.40 -9.25 -9.51
CA THR A 104 6.10 -8.06 -10.00
C THR A 104 7.43 -8.45 -10.65
N THR A 105 8.21 -9.31 -10.02
CA THR A 105 9.48 -9.82 -10.57
C THR A 105 9.24 -10.61 -11.85
N GLN A 106 8.19 -11.45 -11.91
CA GLN A 106 7.84 -12.19 -13.13
C GLN A 106 7.36 -11.26 -14.25
N SER A 107 6.59 -10.24 -13.93
CA SER A 107 6.14 -9.23 -14.89
C SER A 107 7.33 -8.43 -15.43
N PHE A 108 8.27 -8.05 -14.56
CA PHE A 108 9.52 -7.39 -14.92
C PHE A 108 10.39 -8.29 -15.80
N VAL A 109 10.60 -9.56 -15.43
CA VAL A 109 11.34 -10.54 -16.23
C VAL A 109 10.67 -10.79 -17.58
N ARG A 110 9.33 -10.88 -17.63
CA ARG A 110 8.59 -10.97 -18.89
C ARG A 110 8.79 -9.74 -19.76
N ASN A 111 8.79 -8.55 -19.17
CA ASN A 111 8.98 -7.29 -19.88
C ASN A 111 10.42 -7.14 -20.40
N CYS A 112 11.42 -7.54 -19.61
CA CYS A 112 12.80 -7.64 -20.07
C CYS A 112 12.96 -8.67 -21.21
N ASN A 113 12.32 -9.83 -21.10
CA ASN A 113 12.36 -10.85 -22.14
C ASN A 113 11.63 -10.40 -23.42
N SER A 114 10.51 -9.68 -23.30
CA SER A 114 9.80 -9.11 -24.45
C SER A 114 10.65 -8.03 -25.13
N MET A 115 11.28 -7.14 -24.36
CA MET A 115 12.25 -6.17 -24.87
C MET A 115 13.44 -6.83 -25.58
N CYS A 116 14.05 -7.86 -24.99
CA CYS A 116 15.13 -8.62 -25.61
C CYS A 116 14.69 -9.34 -26.89
N SER A 117 13.45 -9.82 -26.96
CA SER A 117 12.89 -10.47 -28.15
C SER A 117 12.45 -9.50 -29.24
N ALA A 118 12.24 -8.22 -28.89
CA ALA A 118 11.91 -7.13 -29.81
C ALA A 118 13.15 -6.45 -30.40
N LEU A 119 14.36 -6.78 -29.91
CA LEU A 119 15.61 -6.37 -30.54
C LEU A 119 15.77 -7.10 -31.88
N PRO A 120 16.14 -6.40 -32.97
CA PRO A 120 16.32 -7.02 -34.27
C PRO A 120 17.44 -8.07 -34.19
N LYS A 121 17.12 -9.32 -34.53
CA LYS A 121 18.04 -10.47 -34.44
C LYS A 121 19.26 -10.42 -35.38
N ASN A 122 19.47 -9.29 -36.08
CA ASN A 122 20.56 -9.08 -37.03
C ASN A 122 21.21 -7.69 -36.81
N SER A 123 21.79 -7.45 -35.62
CA SER A 123 22.74 -6.34 -35.46
C SER A 123 24.14 -6.83 -35.90
N PRO A 124 24.78 -6.21 -36.91
CA PRO A 124 26.08 -6.62 -37.42
C PRO A 124 27.22 -5.97 -36.62
N TYR A 125 27.25 -6.22 -35.31
CA TYR A 125 28.43 -5.99 -34.47
C TYR A 125 28.74 -7.26 -33.68
#